data_AF-A0A093C3C7-F1
#
_entry.id   AF-A0A093C3C7-F1
#
_cell.length_a   1.000
_cell.length_b   1.000
_cell.length_c   1.000
_cell.angle_alpha   90.00
_cell.angle_beta   90.00
_cell.angle_gamma   90.00
#
_symmetry.space_group_name_H-M   'P 1'
#
loop_
_entity.id
_entity.type
_entity.pdbx_description
1 polymer ?
#
loop_
_entity_poly.entity_id
_entity_poly.type
_entity_poly.pdbx_seq_one_letter_code
_entity_poly.pdbx_strand_id
1 'polypeptide(L)'
;EAHKLDHSLYALPGPSTAALSNRSCTAESTAEAGKSNQEEENTHFQVLLDVVQFRPEDIIIQTFEGWLLIKAQHGPRMDEHGFISRSFTRQYKLPDGVENKDLSALFCHDGILVVEMKNSVG
;
A
#
# COMPACT_ATOMS: atom_id res chain seq x y z
N GLU A 1 30.44 -25.93 1.85
CA GLU A 1 29.07 -25.82 2.36
C GLU A 1 28.50 -24.51 1.85
N ALA A 2 27.50 -24.54 0.97
CA ALA A 2 26.93 -23.33 0.39
C ALA A 2 25.86 -22.79 1.34
N HIS A 3 26.17 -21.73 2.08
CA HIS A 3 25.18 -20.99 2.87
C HIS A 3 24.17 -20.38 1.90
N LYS A 4 23.01 -21.04 1.75
CA LYS A 4 21.87 -20.51 0.99
C LYS A 4 21.38 -19.29 1.77
N LEU A 5 21.78 -18.10 1.33
CA LEU A 5 21.32 -16.85 1.93
C LEU A 5 19.80 -16.82 1.82
N ASP A 6 19.12 -16.72 2.96
CA ASP A 6 17.67 -16.56 2.96
C ASP A 6 17.34 -15.14 2.49
N HIS A 7 17.10 -15.02 1.19
CA HIS A 7 16.80 -13.75 0.55
C HIS A 7 15.42 -13.18 0.93
N SER A 8 14.62 -13.91 1.73
CA SER A 8 13.34 -13.41 2.24
C SER A 8 13.52 -12.19 3.16
N LEU A 9 14.64 -12.11 3.91
CA LEU A 9 14.98 -10.97 4.77
C LEU A 9 15.22 -9.65 4.02
N TYR A 10 15.53 -9.75 2.72
CA TYR A 10 15.79 -8.63 1.83
C TYR A 10 14.67 -8.40 0.81
N ALA A 11 13.59 -9.20 0.87
CA ALA A 11 12.46 -9.02 -0.01
C ALA A 11 11.83 -7.66 0.29
N LEU A 12 11.93 -6.74 -0.67
CA LEU A 12 11.15 -5.52 -0.63
C LEU A 12 9.67 -5.89 -0.66
N PRO A 13 8.80 -5.12 -0.01
CA PRO A 13 7.37 -5.36 -0.12
C PRO A 13 7.03 -5.43 -1.61
N GLY A 14 6.24 -6.43 -2.02
CA GLY A 14 5.63 -6.54 -3.35
C GLY A 14 4.23 -5.92 -3.33
N PRO A 15 3.67 -5.46 -4.46
CA PRO A 15 2.26 -5.12 -4.51
C PRO A 15 1.47 -6.41 -4.29
N SER A 16 0.85 -6.55 -3.11
CA SER A 16 -0.14 -7.60 -2.92
C SER A 16 -1.41 -7.15 -3.64
N THR A 17 -1.46 -7.38 -4.95
CA THR A 17 -2.75 -7.49 -5.63
C THR A 17 -3.34 -8.81 -5.16
N ALA A 18 -4.05 -8.77 -4.03
CA ALA A 18 -4.75 -9.95 -3.54
C ALA A 18 -5.84 -10.31 -4.55
N ALA A 19 -5.53 -11.23 -5.47
CA ALA A 19 -6.55 -12.15 -5.96
C ALA A 19 -7.10 -12.86 -4.70
N LEU A 20 -8.42 -12.78 -4.52
CA LEU A 20 -9.13 -13.25 -3.34
C LEU A 20 -8.53 -14.55 -2.77
N SER A 21 -8.02 -14.48 -1.54
CA SER A 21 -7.93 -15.66 -0.69
C SER A 21 -8.03 -15.23 0.77
N ASN A 22 -9.28 -15.25 1.23
CA ASN A 22 -9.78 -15.40 2.60
C ASN A 22 -8.80 -15.09 3.75
N ARG A 23 -8.82 -13.84 4.22
CA ARG A 23 -8.66 -13.52 5.64
C ARG A 23 -9.86 -12.67 6.06
N SER A 24 -10.67 -13.26 6.93
CA SER A 24 -11.99 -12.77 7.31
C SER A 24 -11.91 -11.48 8.14
N CYS A 25 -12.61 -10.45 7.67
CA CYS A 25 -13.40 -9.54 8.49
C CYS A 25 -14.87 -9.94 8.22
N THR A 26 -15.62 -10.36 9.22
CA THR A 26 -17.00 -10.83 9.05
C THR A 26 -17.95 -9.67 8.75
N ALA A 27 -18.55 -9.69 7.56
CA ALA A 27 -19.85 -9.08 7.29
C ALA A 27 -20.59 -9.98 6.29
N GLU A 28 -21.81 -10.35 6.65
CA GLU A 28 -22.68 -11.31 5.97
C GLU A 28 -23.56 -10.57 4.97
N SER A 29 -23.70 -11.03 3.72
CA SER A 29 -25.00 -11.11 3.03
C SER A 29 -24.89 -11.73 1.62
N THR A 30 -25.68 -12.80 1.48
CA THR A 30 -26.37 -13.42 0.35
C THR A 30 -26.51 -12.70 -1.01
N ALA A 31 -26.22 -13.48 -2.05
CA ALA A 31 -27.00 -13.75 -3.28
C ALA A 31 -27.23 -12.71 -4.41
N GLU A 32 -26.88 -13.20 -5.61
CA GLU A 32 -27.58 -13.14 -6.91
C GLU A 32 -27.43 -11.96 -7.89
N ALA A 33 -27.50 -12.36 -9.16
CA ALA A 33 -27.14 -11.68 -10.39
C ALA A 33 -28.24 -10.73 -10.91
N GLY A 34 -27.85 -9.65 -11.61
CA GLY A 34 -28.79 -8.89 -12.44
C GLY A 34 -28.38 -7.48 -12.87
N LYS A 35 -27.95 -7.35 -14.13
CA LYS A 35 -28.16 -6.25 -15.10
C LYS A 35 -28.08 -4.77 -14.69
N SER A 36 -27.09 -4.11 -15.31
CA SER A 36 -27.06 -2.78 -15.96
C SER A 36 -27.77 -1.61 -15.28
N ASN A 37 -27.00 -0.61 -14.86
CA ASN A 37 -27.30 0.81 -15.09
C ASN A 37 -25.98 1.59 -15.16
N GLN A 38 -25.94 2.58 -16.03
CA GLN A 38 -24.83 3.49 -16.25
C GLN A 38 -24.73 4.41 -15.02
N GLU A 39 -23.84 4.07 -14.09
CA GLU A 39 -23.53 4.85 -12.90
C GLU A 39 -22.14 5.44 -13.09
N GLU A 40 -21.99 6.74 -12.85
CA GLU A 40 -20.69 7.40 -12.77
C GLU A 40 -19.76 6.53 -11.93
N GLU A 41 -18.74 5.97 -12.59
CA GLU A 41 -17.75 5.09 -11.99
C GLU A 41 -17.02 5.92 -10.93
N ASN A 42 -17.51 5.88 -9.69
CA ASN A 42 -16.78 6.33 -8.53
C ASN A 42 -15.61 5.35 -8.38
N THR A 43 -14.56 5.55 -9.17
CA THR A 43 -13.39 4.69 -9.19
C THR A 43 -12.71 4.80 -7.83
N HIS A 44 -12.99 3.83 -6.96
CA HIS A 44 -12.40 3.75 -5.63
C HIS A 44 -10.91 3.44 -5.76
N PHE A 45 -10.06 4.45 -5.53
CA PHE A 45 -8.61 4.29 -5.52
C PHE A 45 -8.14 3.95 -4.11
N GLN A 46 -7.49 2.78 -3.96
CA GLN A 46 -6.87 2.35 -2.72
C GLN A 46 -5.59 1.54 -3.00
N VAL A 47 -4.57 1.77 -2.19
CA VAL A 47 -3.29 1.07 -2.23
C VAL A 47 -2.95 0.59 -0.82
N LEU A 48 -2.57 -0.69 -0.71
CA LEU A 48 -2.03 -1.28 0.51
C LEU A 48 -0.57 -1.66 0.28
N LEU A 49 0.34 -1.18 1.14
CA LEU A 49 1.74 -1.59 1.15
C LEU A 49 2.12 -2.16 2.50
N ASP A 50 2.78 -3.30 2.48
CA ASP A 50 3.58 -3.74 3.61
C ASP A 50 4.79 -2.79 3.77
N VAL A 51 4.89 -2.18 4.93
CA VAL A 51 5.97 -1.28 5.33
C VAL A 51 6.50 -1.63 6.72
N VAL A 52 6.34 -2.90 7.16
CA VAL A 52 6.70 -3.36 8.51
C VAL A 52 8.16 -3.08 8.89
N GLN A 53 9.04 -2.97 7.90
CA GLN A 53 10.47 -2.68 8.07
C GLN A 53 10.80 -1.19 8.19
N PHE A 54 9.80 -0.31 8.15
CA PHE A 54 9.95 1.15 8.19
C PHE A 54 9.09 1.75 9.29
N ARG A 55 9.59 2.81 9.92
CA ARG A 55 8.77 3.62 10.84
C ARG A 55 7.99 4.66 10.04
N PRO A 56 6.87 5.20 10.57
CA PRO A 56 6.13 6.27 9.92
C PRO A 56 7.01 7.45 9.49
N GLU A 57 8.01 7.82 10.30
CA GLU A 57 8.91 8.95 10.00
C GLU A 57 9.91 8.66 8.87
N ASP A 58 10.10 7.38 8.52
CA ASP A 58 10.97 6.96 7.43
C ASP A 58 10.26 7.01 6.06
N ILE A 59 8.94 7.31 6.05
CA ILE A 59 8.06 7.23 4.86
C ILE A 59 7.64 8.63 4.41
N ILE A 60 7.71 8.86 3.10
CA ILE A 60 7.28 10.09 2.43
C ILE A 60 6.25 9.71 1.36
N ILE A 61 5.09 10.35 1.41
CA ILE A 61 4.01 10.21 0.43
C ILE A 61 3.86 11.53 -0.31
N GLN A 62 3.94 11.49 -1.63
CA GLN A 62 3.88 12.66 -2.50
C GLN A 62 2.99 12.37 -3.70
N THR A 63 2.41 13.41 -4.28
CA THR A 63 1.75 13.31 -5.59
C THR A 63 2.43 14.24 -6.57
N PHE A 64 2.69 13.76 -7.78
CA PHE A 64 3.33 14.55 -8.83
C PHE A 64 2.80 14.12 -10.20
N GLU A 65 2.35 15.08 -11.01
CA GLU A 65 1.88 14.85 -12.40
C GLU A 65 0.89 13.67 -12.57
N GLY A 66 -0.08 13.56 -11.64
CA GLY A 66 -1.08 12.48 -11.67
C GLY A 66 -0.53 11.10 -11.28
N TRP A 67 0.56 11.06 -10.50
CA TRP A 67 1.11 9.86 -9.88
C TRP A 67 1.18 10.02 -8.37
N LEU A 68 0.89 8.95 -7.65
CA LEU A 68 1.19 8.78 -6.23
C LEU A 68 2.58 8.16 -6.10
N LEU A 69 3.46 8.84 -5.38
CA LEU A 69 4.84 8.46 -5.11
C LEU A 69 5.01 8.16 -3.62
N ILE A 70 5.35 6.91 -3.29
CA ILE A 70 5.62 6.47 -1.92
C ILE A 70 7.08 6.09 -1.82
N LYS A 71 7.83 6.82 -1.00
CA LYS A 71 9.24 6.57 -0.71
C LYS A 71 9.37 6.15 0.74
N ALA A 72 10.17 5.13 1.02
CA ALA A 72 10.57 4.82 2.39
C ALA A 72 12.06 4.59 2.43
N GLN A 73 12.75 5.18 3.40
CA GLN A 73 14.19 5.04 3.55
C GLN A 73 14.59 5.12 5.01
N HIS A 74 15.38 4.15 5.46
CA HIS A 74 16.11 4.28 6.71
C HIS A 74 17.60 3.98 6.49
N GLY A 75 18.45 4.73 7.18
CA GLY A 75 19.90 4.48 7.21
C GLY A 75 20.26 3.23 8.02
N PRO A 76 21.56 3.02 8.28
CA PRO A 76 22.05 1.85 9.01
C PRO A 76 21.41 1.73 10.40
N ARG A 77 20.73 0.62 10.66
CA ARG A 77 20.21 0.22 11.97
C ARG A 77 20.78 -1.13 12.35
N MET A 78 21.00 -1.35 13.64
CA MET A 78 21.45 -2.64 14.13
C MET A 78 20.25 -3.61 14.19
N ASP A 79 20.40 -4.80 13.63
CA ASP A 79 19.48 -5.93 13.77
C ASP A 79 20.24 -7.19 14.23
N GLU A 80 19.56 -8.34 14.25
CA GLU A 80 20.13 -9.63 14.69
C GLU A 80 21.35 -10.08 13.86
N HIS A 81 21.56 -9.51 12.67
CA HIS A 81 22.58 -9.90 11.71
C HIS A 81 23.62 -8.81 11.41
N GLY A 82 23.53 -7.65 12.06
CA GLY A 82 24.49 -6.55 11.93
C GLY A 82 23.81 -5.24 11.57
N PHE A 83 24.44 -4.43 10.72
CA PHE A 83 23.87 -3.15 10.27
C PHE A 83 23.11 -3.31 8.97
N ILE A 84 21.87 -2.83 8.94
CA ILE A 84 20.99 -2.86 7.77
C ILE A 84 20.45 -1.48 7.42
N SER A 85 20.44 -1.17 6.12
CA SER A 85 19.75 -0.02 5.54
C SER A 85 18.76 -0.51 4.51
N ARG A 86 17.57 0.07 4.46
CA ARG A 86 16.54 -0.28 3.46
C ARG A 86 16.00 0.99 2.82
N SER A 87 15.67 0.88 1.53
CA SER A 87 15.01 1.94 0.78
C SER A 87 14.11 1.34 -0.29
N PHE A 88 12.91 1.90 -0.47
CA PHE A 88 12.08 1.62 -1.64
C PHE A 88 11.41 2.89 -2.16
N THR A 89 11.04 2.85 -3.43
CA THR A 89 10.18 3.85 -4.06
C THR A 89 9.14 3.14 -4.91
N ARG A 90 7.86 3.45 -4.70
CA ARG A 90 6.75 2.97 -5.52
C ARG A 90 5.98 4.13 -6.14
N GLN A 91 5.50 3.90 -7.35
CA GLN A 91 4.71 4.84 -8.12
C GLN A 91 3.40 4.16 -8.55
N TYR A 92 2.29 4.86 -8.35
CA TYR A 92 0.96 4.42 -8.73
C TYR A 92 0.30 5.49 -9.57
N LYS A 93 -0.31 5.11 -10.68
CA LYS A 93 -1.07 6.06 -11.49
C LYS A 93 -2.33 6.44 -10.73
N LEU A 94 -2.54 7.74 -10.54
CA LEU A 94 -3.78 8.24 -9.94
C LEU A 94 -4.87 8.35 -11.00
N PRO A 95 -6.15 8.21 -10.61
CA PRO A 95 -7.26 8.62 -11.45
C PRO A 95 -7.14 10.10 -11.84
N ASP A 96 -7.73 10.46 -12.97
CA ASP A 96 -7.65 11.82 -13.49
C ASP A 96 -8.26 12.83 -12.51
N GLY A 97 -7.57 13.96 -12.32
CA GLY A 97 -8.03 15.04 -11.44
C GLY A 97 -7.83 14.81 -9.94
N VAL A 98 -7.31 13.65 -9.51
CA VAL A 98 -7.02 13.38 -8.09
C VAL A 98 -5.74 14.10 -7.66
N GLU A 99 -5.83 14.92 -6.61
CA GLU A 99 -4.71 15.63 -6.00
C GLU A 99 -4.40 15.09 -4.60
N ASN A 100 -3.28 15.55 -4.02
CA ASN A 100 -2.86 15.16 -2.66
C ASN A 100 -3.96 15.35 -1.61
N LYS A 101 -4.71 16.45 -1.70
CA LYS A 101 -5.77 16.82 -0.74
C LYS A 101 -6.92 15.82 -0.72
N ASP A 102 -7.14 15.13 -1.83
CA ASP A 102 -8.21 14.15 -2.03
C ASP A 102 -7.81 12.77 -1.50
N LEU A 103 -6.54 12.60 -1.11
CA LEU A 103 -6.04 11.36 -0.55
C LEU A 103 -5.98 11.42 0.98
N SER A 104 -6.07 10.25 1.60
CA SER A 104 -5.77 10.01 3.00
C SER A 104 -4.78 8.85 3.11
N ALA A 105 -3.99 8.85 4.18
CA ALA A 105 -3.03 7.79 4.46
C ALA A 105 -3.18 7.34 5.91
N LEU A 106 -3.18 6.03 6.12
CA LEU A 106 -3.30 5.39 7.42
C LEU A 106 -2.16 4.39 7.58
N PHE A 107 -1.41 4.51 8.67
CA PHE A 107 -0.39 3.54 9.05
C PHE A 107 -0.96 2.62 10.12
N CYS A 108 -1.20 1.37 9.75
CA CYS A 108 -1.78 0.38 10.65
C CYS A 108 -0.70 -0.23 11.56
N HIS A 109 -1.12 -0.69 12.74
CA HIS A 109 -0.23 -1.29 13.75
C HIS A 109 0.40 -2.61 13.30
N ASP A 110 -0.16 -3.26 12.29
CA ASP A 110 0.33 -4.49 11.66
C ASP A 110 1.38 -4.23 10.56
N GLY A 111 1.80 -2.98 10.37
CA GLY A 111 2.83 -2.60 9.40
C GLY A 111 2.28 -2.39 7.98
N ILE A 112 0.96 -2.26 7.81
CA ILE A 112 0.34 -1.95 6.52
C ILE A 112 0.10 -0.43 6.41
N LEU A 113 0.64 0.18 5.35
CA LEU A 113 0.28 1.52 4.92
C LEU A 113 -0.88 1.44 3.93
N VAL A 114 -1.98 2.10 4.25
CA VAL A 114 -3.14 2.28 3.38
C VAL A 114 -3.13 3.71 2.85
N VAL A 115 -3.22 3.87 1.53
CA VAL A 115 -3.44 5.17 0.88
C VAL A 115 -4.70 5.07 0.03
N GLU A 116 -5.67 5.94 0.28
CA GLU A 116 -6.98 5.88 -0.37
C GLU A 116 -7.55 7.26 -0.66
N MET A 117 -8.43 7.33 -1.66
CA MET A 117 -9.20 8.54 -1.94
C MET A 117 -10.24 8.76 -0.85
N LYS A 118 -10.38 10.00 -0.37
CA LYS A 118 -11.44 10.39 0.55
C LYS A 118 -12.76 10.31 -0.20
N ASN A 119 -13.77 9.72 0.44
CA ASN A 119 -15.13 9.86 -0.03
C ASN A 119 -15.51 11.33 0.11
N SER A 120 -15.56 12.06 -1.02
CA SER A 120 -16.15 13.39 -1.05
C SER A 120 -17.66 13.22 -0.86
N VAL A 121 -18.10 13.18 0.39
CA VAL A 121 -19.51 13.42 0.71
C VAL A 121 -19.76 14.87 0.29
N GLY A 122 -20.48 15.04 -0.82
CA GLY A 122 -20.89 16.34 -1.34
C GLY A 122 -21.77 17.13 -0.40
#